data_AF-A0A0W0CBP0-F1
#
_entry.id   AF-A0A0W0CBP0-F1
#
_cell.length_a   1.000
_cell.length_b   1.000
_cell.length_c   1.000
_cell.angle_alpha   90.00
_cell.angle_beta   90.00
_cell.angle_gamma   90.00
#
_symmetry.space_group_name_H-M   'P 1'
#
loop_
_entity.id
_entity.type
_entity.pdbx_description
1 polymer ?
#
loop_
_entity_poly.entity_id
_entity_poly.type
_entity_poly.pdbx_seq_one_letter_code
_entity_poly.pdbx_strand_id
1 'polypeptide(L)'
;MGILSGKKFLILPNSHTGSVNILAGIVKEQGGFLVSSADRLSNDVVVLVNDSFVDKTNKIVNRGLFLKEFELDASVVWTYVLENELVCLRVSLVPSWVENGTFHFSDSERIILLDSESQERDTKNVQFHSAGNEEAGSDDETDVEGNKESTGDITDVSDTATPQLQSSPLSKYIKQEEDIDNQVLIKALGRLVKKYEVKGDQYRSRSYRLAKQAVEKYPHKITSGSQAQRQLSNIGSSIAKKIQLLLDTGTLPGLEDPATDEYESSLGYFSECYGIGVPMAKKWITLNISTFYRAARLHPKLFISDWPILYGWTYYEDWSKRIPRDEVTAHFELVKEEVRRVGNGCSVEMQGSYVRGARDTGDVDLMFYKENCDDLEEVTIGMENVAASLYQKGYIKCFLLLTDKLERMFRPDILSRLQKCGIAEISNEHTFRNSDRGKKLFFGVELPGDYPIYPFDDKDILQLKPQDKFMSKSKDAGHFCRRLDFFCCKWSELGAARIHYTGNTDYNRWLRVRAMDMGYKLTQHGIFKDDVLLESFDERKIFEYLHVPYLNPVDRNKTDWVNIPIPK
;
A
#
# COMPACT_ATOMS: atom_id res chain seq x y z
N MET A 1 -32.34 -28.01 -19.76
CA MET A 1 -30.94 -27.84 -19.31
C MET A 1 -30.36 -26.67 -20.10
N GLY A 2 -29.60 -25.78 -19.47
CA GLY A 2 -28.96 -24.67 -20.20
C GLY A 2 -27.92 -25.19 -21.19
N ILE A 3 -27.58 -24.38 -22.19
CA ILE A 3 -26.74 -24.79 -23.33
C ILE A 3 -25.29 -25.15 -22.95
N LEU A 4 -24.85 -24.74 -21.75
CA LEU A 4 -23.51 -25.00 -21.21
C LEU A 4 -23.52 -26.08 -20.11
N SER A 5 -24.63 -26.80 -19.94
CA SER A 5 -24.78 -27.80 -18.88
C SER A 5 -23.69 -28.87 -18.94
N GLY A 6 -23.00 -29.06 -17.80
CA GLY A 6 -21.92 -30.06 -17.67
C GLY A 6 -20.57 -29.64 -18.24
N LYS A 7 -20.42 -28.39 -18.70
CA LYS A 7 -19.13 -27.83 -19.16
C LYS A 7 -18.45 -27.03 -18.05
N LYS A 8 -17.12 -27.09 -18.01
CA LYS A 8 -16.28 -26.32 -17.08
C LYS A 8 -15.59 -25.17 -17.81
N PHE A 9 -15.55 -24.01 -17.19
CA PHE A 9 -14.94 -22.81 -17.74
C PHE A 9 -13.98 -22.18 -16.75
N LEU A 10 -12.87 -21.66 -17.23
CA LEU A 10 -11.94 -20.82 -16.48
C LEU A 10 -11.90 -19.45 -17.16
N ILE A 11 -12.00 -18.34 -16.42
CA ILE A 11 -11.88 -17.01 -17.02
C ILE A 11 -10.54 -16.38 -16.63
N LEU A 12 -9.79 -15.86 -17.60
CA LEU A 12 -8.47 -15.25 -17.40
C LEU A 12 -8.37 -13.85 -18.05
N PRO A 13 -7.55 -12.93 -17.52
CA PRO A 13 -6.83 -13.03 -16.25
C PRO A 13 -7.68 -12.53 -15.05
N ASN A 14 -8.55 -11.54 -15.30
CA ASN A 14 -9.37 -10.84 -14.29
C ASN A 14 -10.83 -11.30 -14.30
N SER A 15 -11.20 -12.25 -13.45
CA SER A 15 -12.58 -12.74 -13.31
C SER A 15 -13.56 -11.65 -12.87
N HIS A 16 -13.08 -10.61 -12.18
CA HIS A 16 -13.93 -9.70 -11.39
C HIS A 16 -14.21 -8.36 -12.08
N THR A 17 -13.89 -8.19 -13.35
CA THR A 17 -14.32 -6.98 -14.07
C THR A 17 -15.84 -7.01 -14.29
N GLY A 18 -16.50 -5.85 -14.30
CA GLY A 18 -17.96 -5.78 -14.44
C GLY A 18 -18.50 -6.51 -15.68
N SER A 19 -17.84 -6.37 -16.82
CA SER A 19 -18.20 -7.08 -18.06
C SER A 19 -17.95 -8.59 -17.97
N VAL A 20 -16.84 -9.01 -17.38
CA VAL A 20 -16.53 -10.44 -17.21
C VAL A 20 -17.47 -11.11 -16.21
N ASN A 21 -17.85 -10.43 -15.13
CA ASN A 21 -18.82 -10.93 -14.15
C ASN A 21 -20.21 -11.13 -14.76
N ILE A 22 -20.64 -10.25 -15.67
CA ILE A 22 -21.89 -10.42 -16.41
C ILE A 22 -21.81 -11.70 -17.27
N LEU A 23 -20.71 -11.88 -18.01
CA LEU A 23 -20.50 -13.05 -18.86
C LEU A 23 -20.34 -14.34 -18.05
N ALA A 24 -19.68 -14.27 -16.90
CA ALA A 24 -19.57 -15.36 -15.92
C ALA A 24 -20.94 -15.75 -15.34
N GLY A 25 -21.79 -14.77 -15.07
CA GLY A 25 -23.19 -14.97 -14.69
C GLY A 25 -23.97 -15.71 -15.77
N ILE A 26 -23.85 -15.28 -17.03
CA ILE A 26 -24.47 -15.95 -18.18
C ILE A 26 -23.99 -17.40 -18.30
N VAL A 27 -22.68 -17.65 -18.10
CA VAL A 27 -22.15 -19.02 -18.13
C VAL A 27 -22.83 -19.91 -17.09
N LYS A 28 -22.98 -19.42 -15.86
CA LYS A 28 -23.66 -20.12 -14.75
C LYS A 28 -25.15 -20.32 -15.01
N GLU A 29 -25.85 -19.30 -15.50
CA GLU A 29 -27.28 -19.36 -15.85
C GLU A 29 -27.56 -20.41 -16.95
N GLN A 30 -26.63 -20.55 -17.89
CA GLN A 30 -26.69 -21.58 -18.94
C GLN A 30 -26.19 -22.96 -18.47
N GLY A 31 -25.94 -23.16 -17.17
CA GLY A 31 -25.58 -24.45 -16.58
C GLY A 31 -24.10 -24.80 -16.61
N GLY A 32 -23.24 -23.86 -17.02
CA GLY A 32 -21.78 -24.03 -16.99
C GLY A 32 -21.20 -23.87 -15.59
N PHE A 33 -20.12 -24.58 -15.32
CA PHE A 33 -19.39 -24.51 -14.05
C PHE A 33 -18.14 -23.65 -14.18
N LEU A 34 -17.99 -22.64 -13.32
CA LEU A 34 -16.79 -21.80 -13.29
C LEU A 34 -15.75 -22.36 -12.31
N VAL A 35 -14.55 -22.64 -12.83
CA VAL A 35 -13.38 -23.07 -12.08
C VAL A 35 -12.78 -21.86 -11.38
N SER A 36 -12.73 -21.90 -10.05
CA SER A 36 -12.24 -20.82 -9.20
C SER A 36 -10.97 -21.17 -8.42
N SER A 37 -10.38 -22.34 -8.68
CA SER A 37 -9.19 -22.84 -7.97
C SER A 37 -8.39 -23.82 -8.84
N ALA A 38 -7.06 -23.81 -8.70
CA ALA A 38 -6.15 -24.59 -9.55
C ALA A 38 -6.31 -26.11 -9.38
N ASP A 39 -6.71 -26.58 -8.20
CA ASP A 39 -6.99 -27.99 -7.89
C ASP A 39 -8.21 -28.56 -8.64
N ARG A 40 -9.00 -27.70 -9.30
CA ARG A 40 -10.16 -28.09 -10.11
C ARG A 40 -9.93 -28.01 -11.62
N LEU A 41 -8.69 -27.72 -12.04
CA LEU A 41 -8.30 -27.78 -13.45
C LEU A 41 -8.32 -29.22 -13.95
N SER A 42 -8.81 -29.39 -15.18
CA SER A 42 -8.93 -30.67 -15.87
C SER A 42 -8.97 -30.41 -17.37
N ASN A 43 -8.68 -31.43 -18.19
CA ASN A 43 -8.49 -31.25 -19.64
C ASN A 43 -9.80 -30.93 -20.39
N ASP A 44 -10.95 -31.05 -19.73
CA ASP A 44 -12.27 -30.65 -20.24
C ASP A 44 -12.63 -29.19 -19.96
N VAL A 45 -11.75 -28.42 -19.31
CA VAL A 45 -11.96 -27.00 -19.02
C VAL A 45 -11.73 -26.16 -20.28
N VAL A 46 -12.68 -25.27 -20.58
CA VAL A 46 -12.58 -24.25 -21.63
C VAL A 46 -12.14 -22.93 -20.99
N VAL A 47 -11.05 -22.35 -21.47
CA VAL A 47 -10.52 -21.09 -20.98
C VAL A 47 -11.13 -19.93 -21.77
N LEU A 48 -11.83 -19.04 -21.08
CA LEU A 48 -12.37 -17.80 -21.62
C LEU A 48 -11.41 -16.65 -21.29
N VAL A 49 -10.78 -16.09 -22.31
CA VAL A 49 -9.82 -15.02 -22.18
C VAL A 49 -10.53 -13.69 -22.36
N ASN A 50 -10.26 -12.74 -21.47
CA ASN A 50 -10.74 -11.37 -21.59
C ASN A 50 -10.24 -10.74 -22.90
N ASP A 51 -11.19 -10.24 -23.71
CA ASP A 51 -10.94 -9.68 -25.03
C ASP A 51 -9.89 -8.56 -25.06
N SER A 52 -9.70 -7.81 -23.96
CA SER A 52 -8.68 -6.76 -23.89
C SER A 52 -7.25 -7.27 -24.04
N PHE A 53 -7.06 -8.58 -23.86
CA PHE A 53 -5.77 -9.27 -24.00
C PHE A 53 -5.68 -10.11 -25.28
N VAL A 54 -6.62 -9.97 -26.22
CA VAL A 54 -6.65 -10.75 -27.46
C VAL A 54 -6.73 -9.83 -28.68
N ASP A 55 -5.71 -9.85 -29.54
CA ASP A 55 -5.69 -9.04 -30.75
C ASP A 55 -6.60 -9.58 -31.86
N LYS A 56 -6.75 -8.80 -32.95
CA LYS A 56 -7.59 -9.15 -34.11
C LYS A 56 -7.18 -10.45 -34.82
N THR A 57 -5.99 -10.99 -34.54
CA THR A 57 -5.48 -12.26 -35.08
C THR A 57 -5.64 -13.43 -34.11
N ASN A 58 -6.40 -13.25 -33.03
CA ASN A 58 -6.61 -14.22 -31.95
C ASN A 58 -5.31 -14.62 -31.23
N LYS A 59 -4.35 -13.70 -31.08
CA LYS A 59 -3.16 -13.90 -30.25
C LYS A 59 -3.28 -13.14 -28.93
N ILE A 60 -2.64 -13.67 -27.88
CA ILE A 60 -2.52 -12.98 -26.59
C ILE A 60 -1.59 -11.77 -26.75
N VAL A 61 -2.06 -10.59 -26.33
CA VAL A 61 -1.27 -9.34 -26.27
C VAL A 61 -1.02 -8.90 -24.84
N ASN A 62 0.02 -8.07 -24.65
CA ASN A 62 0.42 -7.56 -23.34
C ASN A 62 0.69 -8.69 -22.31
N ARG A 63 1.37 -9.77 -22.73
CA ARG A 63 1.58 -11.00 -21.94
C ARG A 63 2.08 -10.75 -20.51
N GLY A 64 3.00 -9.80 -20.32
CA GLY A 64 3.50 -9.44 -18.99
C GLY A 64 2.42 -8.86 -18.06
N LEU A 65 1.49 -8.07 -18.60
CA LEU A 65 0.33 -7.58 -17.86
C LEU A 65 -0.72 -8.68 -17.72
N PHE A 66 -0.98 -9.44 -18.78
CA PHE A 66 -1.89 -10.57 -18.79
C PHE A 66 -1.57 -11.54 -17.65
N LEU A 67 -0.31 -11.96 -17.49
CA LEU A 67 0.13 -12.86 -16.42
C LEU A 67 0.09 -12.20 -15.03
N LYS A 68 0.38 -10.91 -14.91
CA LYS A 68 0.34 -10.17 -13.62
C LYS A 68 -1.08 -10.00 -13.07
N GLU A 69 -2.09 -10.06 -13.93
CA GLU A 69 -3.49 -9.87 -13.57
C GLU A 69 -4.21 -11.19 -13.23
N PHE A 70 -3.51 -12.32 -13.14
CA PHE A 70 -4.11 -13.58 -12.69
C PHE A 70 -4.37 -13.53 -11.18
N GLU A 71 -5.55 -13.95 -10.75
CA GLU A 71 -5.92 -14.04 -9.33
C GLU A 71 -5.51 -15.38 -8.70
N LEU A 72 -5.26 -16.39 -9.53
CA LEU A 72 -4.63 -17.68 -9.19
C LEU A 72 -3.12 -17.59 -9.45
N ASP A 73 -2.31 -18.53 -8.95
CA ASP A 73 -0.87 -18.57 -9.25
C ASP A 73 -0.66 -18.62 -10.78
N ALA A 74 -0.32 -17.46 -11.34
CA ALA A 74 -0.28 -17.21 -12.77
C ALA A 74 0.64 -18.20 -13.49
N SER A 75 1.72 -18.59 -12.80
CA SER A 75 2.72 -19.50 -13.34
C SER A 75 2.15 -20.91 -13.48
N VAL A 76 1.48 -21.43 -12.45
CA VAL A 76 0.97 -22.80 -12.43
C VAL A 76 -0.22 -22.98 -13.38
N VAL A 77 -1.19 -22.04 -13.34
CA VAL A 77 -2.39 -22.13 -14.18
C VAL A 77 -2.03 -21.96 -15.66
N TRP A 78 -1.17 -20.99 -15.98
CA TRP A 78 -0.76 -20.76 -17.36
C TRP A 78 0.09 -21.89 -17.91
N THR A 79 1.03 -22.43 -17.12
CA THR A 79 1.78 -23.64 -17.51
C THR A 79 0.86 -24.81 -17.77
N TYR A 80 -0.13 -25.06 -16.91
CA TYR A 80 -1.10 -26.14 -17.12
C TYR A 80 -1.91 -25.96 -18.42
N VAL A 81 -2.35 -24.73 -18.71
CA VAL A 81 -3.07 -24.38 -19.95
C VAL A 81 -2.23 -24.71 -21.19
N LEU A 82 -0.94 -24.37 -21.16
CA LEU A 82 -0.01 -24.65 -22.27
C LEU A 82 0.30 -26.14 -22.41
N GLU A 83 0.67 -26.80 -21.31
CA GLU A 83 1.08 -28.22 -21.31
C GLU A 83 -0.05 -29.18 -21.70
N ASN A 84 -1.30 -28.82 -21.38
CA ASN A 84 -2.48 -29.63 -21.69
C ASN A 84 -3.26 -29.13 -22.92
N GLU A 85 -2.73 -28.13 -23.64
CA GLU A 85 -3.32 -27.56 -24.84
C GLU A 85 -4.82 -27.22 -24.67
N LEU A 86 -5.17 -26.61 -23.53
CA LEU A 86 -6.57 -26.31 -23.22
C LEU A 86 -7.16 -25.35 -24.26
N VAL A 87 -8.46 -25.52 -24.53
CA VAL A 87 -9.17 -24.68 -25.49
C VAL A 87 -9.31 -23.26 -24.92
N CYS A 88 -8.62 -22.30 -25.54
CA CYS A 88 -8.71 -20.87 -25.22
C CYS A 88 -9.60 -20.14 -26.23
N LEU A 89 -10.62 -19.44 -25.76
CA LEU A 89 -11.61 -18.70 -26.54
C LEU A 89 -11.79 -17.29 -25.96
N ARG A 90 -12.28 -16.36 -26.77
CA ARG A 90 -12.66 -15.02 -26.26
C ARG A 90 -13.89 -15.11 -25.36
N VAL A 91 -13.90 -14.36 -24.26
CA VAL A 91 -15.07 -14.30 -23.37
C VAL A 91 -16.29 -13.69 -24.07
N SER A 92 -16.09 -12.82 -25.07
CA SER A 92 -17.14 -12.24 -25.92
C SER A 92 -17.92 -13.23 -26.80
N LEU A 93 -17.53 -14.51 -26.87
CA LEU A 93 -18.31 -15.55 -27.58
C LEU A 93 -19.48 -16.09 -26.75
N VAL A 94 -19.49 -15.88 -25.43
CA VAL A 94 -20.55 -16.37 -24.56
C VAL A 94 -21.96 -15.88 -24.97
N PRO A 95 -22.18 -14.59 -25.32
CA PRO A 95 -23.49 -14.12 -25.75
C PRO A 95 -23.95 -14.73 -27.07
N SER A 96 -23.05 -14.99 -28.03
CA SER A 96 -23.43 -15.57 -29.32
C SER A 96 -23.87 -17.02 -29.17
N TRP A 97 -23.30 -17.79 -28.23
CA TRP A 97 -23.80 -19.13 -27.90
C TRP A 97 -25.22 -19.10 -27.36
N VAL A 98 -25.53 -18.11 -26.51
CA VAL A 98 -26.86 -17.92 -25.93
C VAL A 98 -27.87 -17.55 -27.00
N GLU A 99 -27.51 -16.61 -27.88
CA GLU A 99 -28.36 -16.17 -28.99
C GLU A 99 -28.64 -17.31 -29.99
N ASN A 100 -27.62 -18.09 -30.33
CA ASN A 100 -27.74 -19.22 -31.24
C ASN A 100 -28.32 -20.48 -30.58
N GLY A 101 -28.52 -20.47 -29.26
CA GLY A 101 -29.04 -21.61 -28.49
C GLY A 101 -28.15 -22.85 -28.53
N THR A 102 -26.86 -22.72 -28.85
CA THR A 102 -25.92 -23.84 -28.98
C THR A 102 -24.51 -23.48 -28.54
N PHE A 103 -23.83 -24.40 -27.86
CA PHE A 103 -22.40 -24.30 -27.55
C PHE A 103 -21.59 -24.89 -28.71
N HIS A 104 -21.24 -24.04 -29.67
CA HIS A 104 -20.42 -24.42 -30.82
C HIS A 104 -19.39 -23.31 -31.11
N PHE A 105 -18.18 -23.73 -31.48
CA PHE A 105 -17.12 -22.84 -31.95
C PHE A 105 -16.30 -23.57 -33.03
N SER A 106 -15.71 -22.80 -33.91
CA SER A 106 -14.83 -23.22 -34.99
C SER A 106 -13.36 -23.11 -34.57
N ASP A 107 -12.47 -23.80 -35.28
CA ASP A 107 -11.04 -23.72 -34.98
C ASP A 107 -10.45 -22.32 -35.24
N SER A 108 -11.07 -21.50 -36.09
CA SER A 108 -10.66 -20.10 -36.30
C SER A 108 -10.96 -19.17 -35.11
N GLU A 109 -11.84 -19.58 -34.20
CA GLU A 109 -12.18 -18.82 -32.99
C GLU A 109 -11.24 -19.15 -31.81
N ARG A 110 -10.39 -20.17 -31.94
CA ARG A 110 -9.38 -20.53 -30.94
C ARG A 110 -8.30 -19.46 -30.85
N ILE A 111 -7.92 -19.13 -29.63
CA ILE A 111 -6.80 -18.25 -29.34
C ILE A 111 -5.50 -19.03 -29.52
N ILE A 112 -4.58 -18.44 -30.27
CA ILE A 112 -3.27 -19.00 -30.59
C ILE A 112 -2.33 -18.72 -29.42
N LEU A 113 -1.82 -19.79 -28.78
CA LEU A 113 -0.99 -19.73 -27.57
C LEU A 113 0.54 -19.83 -27.84
N LEU A 114 0.97 -19.70 -29.11
CA LEU A 114 2.37 -19.94 -29.53
C LEU A 114 3.41 -19.12 -28.74
N ASP A 115 4.47 -19.81 -28.32
CA ASP A 115 5.66 -19.24 -27.68
C ASP A 115 6.67 -18.84 -28.77
N SER A 116 6.54 -17.63 -29.32
CA SER A 116 7.49 -17.10 -30.30
C SER A 116 8.66 -16.36 -29.63
N GLU A 117 9.34 -17.01 -28.69
CA GLU A 117 10.66 -16.59 -28.17
C GLU A 117 11.69 -17.74 -28.12
N SER A 118 11.43 -18.86 -28.79
CA SER A 118 12.43 -19.91 -28.98
C SER A 118 13.04 -19.84 -30.39
N GLN A 119 13.76 -18.76 -30.72
CA GLN A 119 14.87 -18.69 -31.70
C GLN A 119 15.47 -17.27 -31.71
N GLU A 120 16.19 -16.88 -30.66
CA GLU A 120 17.31 -15.93 -30.70
C GLU A 120 17.81 -15.73 -29.26
N ARG A 121 18.82 -16.52 -28.89
CA ARG A 121 19.89 -16.24 -27.90
C ARG A 121 20.65 -17.52 -27.61
N ASP A 122 21.40 -17.98 -28.60
CA ASP A 122 22.67 -18.63 -28.32
C ASP A 122 23.76 -17.55 -28.32
N THR A 123 24.69 -17.68 -27.38
CA THR A 123 25.82 -16.78 -27.06
C THR A 123 25.53 -15.58 -26.13
N LYS A 124 25.49 -15.87 -24.83
CA LYS A 124 26.54 -15.43 -23.89
C LYS A 124 26.33 -16.08 -22.52
N ASN A 125 27.24 -16.99 -22.20
CA ASN A 125 27.48 -17.52 -20.87
C ASN A 125 27.58 -16.39 -19.83
N VAL A 126 26.77 -16.45 -18.78
CA VAL A 126 27.17 -15.96 -17.46
C VAL A 126 26.77 -17.04 -16.45
N GLN A 127 27.78 -17.48 -15.70
CA GLN A 127 27.72 -18.49 -14.65
C GLN A 127 26.68 -18.13 -13.58
N PHE A 128 25.90 -19.12 -13.17
CA PHE A 128 25.18 -19.10 -11.90
C PHE A 128 26.21 -19.10 -10.76
N HIS A 129 26.37 -17.95 -10.08
CA HIS A 129 26.87 -17.92 -8.72
C HIS A 129 25.69 -17.83 -7.75
N SER A 130 25.64 -18.82 -6.86
CA SER A 130 24.81 -18.82 -5.66
C SER A 130 25.31 -17.75 -4.68
N ALA A 131 24.45 -16.78 -4.35
CA ALA A 131 24.52 -15.95 -3.16
C ALA A 131 23.06 -15.54 -2.88
N GLY A 132 22.46 -15.90 -1.75
CA GLY A 132 22.68 -15.22 -0.48
C GLY A 132 21.48 -14.31 -0.25
N ASN A 133 20.50 -14.80 0.53
CA ASN A 133 19.35 -14.01 0.95
C ASN A 133 19.87 -12.85 1.80
N GLU A 134 19.85 -11.63 1.26
CA GLU A 134 19.89 -10.40 2.04
C GLU A 134 18.47 -9.84 2.15
N GLU A 135 18.09 -9.64 3.40
CA GLU A 135 16.82 -9.11 3.85
C GLU A 135 16.68 -7.63 3.50
N ALA A 136 15.49 -7.26 3.05
CA ALA A 136 15.11 -5.88 2.78
C ALA A 136 15.09 -5.03 4.05
N GLY A 137 16.14 -4.25 4.28
CA GLY A 137 16.05 -3.01 5.05
C GLY A 137 15.50 -1.91 4.14
N SER A 138 14.33 -1.35 4.44
CA SER A 138 13.80 -0.22 3.69
C SER A 138 14.43 1.09 4.16
N ASP A 139 15.68 1.31 3.75
CA ASP A 139 16.25 2.63 3.53
C ASP A 139 17.02 2.49 2.22
N ASP A 140 16.31 2.57 1.09
CA ASP A 140 16.95 2.93 -0.17
C ASP A 140 15.99 3.60 -1.17
N GLU A 141 16.55 4.68 -1.69
CA GLU A 141 16.28 5.47 -2.90
C GLU A 141 15.06 5.07 -3.74
N THR A 142 14.03 5.92 -3.71
CA THR A 142 13.00 5.91 -4.76
C THR A 142 13.56 6.57 -6.01
N ASP A 143 14.24 5.78 -6.84
CA ASP A 143 14.55 6.16 -8.23
C ASP A 143 13.23 6.34 -8.99
N VAL A 144 12.97 7.59 -9.39
CA VAL A 144 11.84 7.94 -10.25
C VAL A 144 12.35 7.93 -11.68
N GLU A 145 12.32 6.78 -12.35
CA GLU A 145 12.44 6.73 -13.80
C GLU A 145 11.18 7.34 -14.43
N GLY A 146 11.32 8.56 -14.96
CA GLY A 146 10.28 9.25 -15.69
C GLY A 146 10.16 8.72 -17.12
N ASN A 147 9.07 8.03 -17.42
CA ASN A 147 8.73 7.68 -18.80
C ASN A 147 8.02 8.87 -19.46
N LYS A 148 8.70 9.55 -20.40
CA LYS A 148 8.11 10.60 -21.25
C LYS A 148 7.29 9.94 -22.35
N GLU A 149 5.96 10.03 -22.27
CA GLU A 149 5.11 9.78 -23.45
C GLU A 149 5.01 11.05 -24.29
N SER A 150 5.37 10.87 -25.57
CA SER A 150 5.35 11.84 -26.65
C SER A 150 3.94 12.34 -26.96
N THR A 151 3.78 13.66 -27.03
CA THR A 151 2.60 14.35 -27.57
C THR A 151 2.51 14.15 -29.08
N GLY A 152 1.51 13.39 -29.55
CA GLY A 152 1.11 13.34 -30.95
C GLY A 152 -0.16 14.17 -31.17
N ASP A 153 -0.12 15.06 -32.16
CA ASP A 153 -1.21 15.92 -32.61
C ASP A 153 -2.49 15.14 -32.92
N ILE A 154 -3.64 15.68 -32.49
CA ILE A 154 -4.97 15.23 -32.90
C ILE A 154 -5.54 16.27 -33.85
N THR A 155 -5.65 15.91 -35.13
CA THR A 155 -6.44 16.63 -36.14
C THR A 155 -7.91 16.24 -36.04
N ASP A 156 -8.78 17.25 -36.09
CA ASP A 156 -10.24 17.18 -36.22
C ASP A 156 -10.72 16.20 -37.31
N VAL A 157 -11.73 15.38 -37.00
CA VAL A 157 -12.69 14.88 -37.98
C VAL A 157 -14.09 14.92 -37.41
N SER A 158 -14.95 15.58 -38.19
CA SER A 158 -16.34 15.99 -37.98
C SER A 158 -17.37 14.87 -37.89
N ASP A 159 -18.50 15.24 -37.27
CA ASP A 159 -19.82 14.60 -37.23
C ASP A 159 -20.21 13.75 -38.46
N THR A 160 -20.84 12.60 -38.21
CA THR A 160 -22.05 12.17 -38.95
C THR A 160 -22.77 10.98 -38.29
N ALA A 161 -24.08 11.19 -38.09
CA ALA A 161 -25.20 10.23 -38.10
C ALA A 161 -25.24 9.03 -37.13
N THR A 162 -26.17 9.11 -36.19
CA THR A 162 -26.69 8.03 -35.34
C THR A 162 -27.52 7.01 -36.13
N PRO A 163 -27.26 5.69 -36.01
CA PRO A 163 -28.24 4.67 -36.32
C PRO A 163 -28.94 4.22 -35.03
N GLN A 164 -30.28 4.25 -35.04
CA GLN A 164 -31.13 3.68 -33.99
C GLN A 164 -30.87 2.17 -33.85
N LEU A 165 -30.46 1.72 -32.66
CA LEU A 165 -30.35 0.30 -32.32
C LEU A 165 -31.51 -0.11 -31.39
N GLN A 166 -32.19 -1.18 -31.79
CA GLN A 166 -33.26 -1.84 -31.05
C GLN A 166 -32.78 -2.34 -29.68
N SER A 167 -33.70 -2.39 -28.72
CA SER A 167 -33.46 -2.61 -27.29
C SER A 167 -32.74 -3.93 -26.98
N SER A 168 -31.50 -3.81 -26.48
CA SER A 168 -30.70 -4.91 -25.93
C SER A 168 -31.20 -5.33 -24.53
N PRO A 169 -31.04 -6.62 -24.11
CA PRO A 169 -31.38 -7.13 -22.77
C PRO A 169 -30.68 -6.43 -21.59
N LEU A 170 -29.77 -5.48 -21.84
CA LEU A 170 -29.12 -4.64 -20.83
C LEU A 170 -30.04 -3.56 -20.22
N SER A 171 -31.19 -3.26 -20.83
CA SER A 171 -32.10 -2.18 -20.40
C SER A 171 -32.64 -2.33 -18.97
N LYS A 172 -32.62 -3.54 -18.41
CA LYS A 172 -33.07 -3.84 -17.04
C LYS A 172 -32.10 -3.44 -15.92
N TYR A 173 -30.88 -2.99 -16.25
CA TYR A 173 -29.86 -2.55 -15.29
C TYR A 173 -29.67 -1.02 -15.24
N ILE A 174 -30.43 -0.27 -16.03
CA ILE A 174 -30.45 1.20 -15.98
C ILE A 174 -31.37 1.60 -14.82
N LYS A 175 -30.79 2.07 -13.70
CA LYS A 175 -31.57 2.80 -12.69
C LYS A 175 -32.00 4.14 -13.31
N GLN A 176 -33.23 4.58 -13.01
CA GLN A 176 -33.76 5.88 -13.43
C GLN A 176 -32.82 7.03 -13.03
N GLU A 177 -32.86 8.12 -13.81
CA GLU A 177 -32.11 9.38 -13.61
C GLU A 177 -32.28 9.93 -12.19
N GLU A 178 -31.50 9.43 -11.24
CA GLU A 178 -31.27 10.09 -9.97
C GLU A 178 -30.25 11.21 -10.19
N ASP A 179 -30.53 12.37 -9.64
CA ASP A 179 -29.65 13.54 -9.77
C ASP A 179 -28.36 13.31 -8.95
N ILE A 180 -27.32 12.77 -9.59
CA ILE A 180 -26.07 12.41 -8.91
C ILE A 180 -25.29 13.68 -8.54
N ASP A 181 -25.22 13.96 -7.24
CA ASP A 181 -24.40 15.03 -6.68
C ASP A 181 -22.91 14.61 -6.52
N ASN A 182 -22.02 15.59 -6.45
CA ASN A 182 -20.58 15.41 -6.23
C ASN A 182 -20.29 14.54 -4.99
N GLN A 183 -21.17 14.52 -3.98
CA GLN A 183 -21.04 13.65 -2.80
C GLN A 183 -20.96 12.16 -3.16
N VAL A 184 -21.67 11.70 -4.19
CA VAL A 184 -21.60 10.32 -4.68
C VAL A 184 -20.21 10.04 -5.26
N LEU A 185 -19.67 10.98 -6.04
CA LEU A 185 -18.33 10.89 -6.60
C LEU A 185 -17.27 10.87 -5.49
N ILE A 186 -17.39 11.75 -4.49
CA ILE A 186 -16.49 11.84 -3.34
C ILE A 186 -16.49 10.52 -2.56
N LYS A 187 -17.67 9.95 -2.30
CA LYS A 187 -17.81 8.65 -1.62
C LYS A 187 -17.17 7.53 -2.42
N ALA A 188 -17.43 7.46 -3.72
CA ALA A 188 -16.89 6.43 -4.59
C ALA A 188 -15.36 6.52 -4.72
N LEU A 189 -14.82 7.72 -4.92
CA LEU A 189 -13.37 7.97 -4.93
C LEU A 189 -12.76 7.63 -3.57
N GLY A 190 -13.43 7.96 -2.45
CA GLY A 190 -13.00 7.58 -1.10
C GLY A 190 -12.91 6.06 -0.91
N ARG A 191 -13.87 5.30 -1.43
CA ARG A 191 -13.81 3.83 -1.44
C ARG A 191 -12.66 3.31 -2.29
N LEU A 192 -12.41 3.91 -3.45
CA LEU A 192 -11.24 3.56 -4.27
C LEU A 192 -9.93 3.85 -3.54
N VAL A 193 -9.82 4.97 -2.82
CA VAL A 193 -8.66 5.26 -1.96
C VAL A 193 -8.45 4.10 -0.99
N LYS A 194 -9.46 3.77 -0.18
CA LYS A 194 -9.37 2.70 0.83
C LYS A 194 -9.02 1.34 0.21
N LYS A 195 -9.67 0.99 -0.91
CA LYS A 195 -9.41 -0.25 -1.66
C LYS A 195 -7.95 -0.39 -2.10
N TYR A 196 -7.38 0.66 -2.69
CA TYR A 196 -5.99 0.60 -3.17
C TYR A 196 -4.97 0.78 -2.04
N GLU A 197 -5.30 1.47 -0.94
CA GLU A 197 -4.49 1.49 0.29
C GLU A 197 -4.34 0.09 0.87
N VAL A 198 -5.44 -0.62 1.07
CA VAL A 198 -5.46 -2.00 1.58
C VAL A 198 -4.69 -2.95 0.65
N LYS A 199 -4.75 -2.73 -0.67
CA LYS A 199 -3.98 -3.50 -1.67
C LYS A 199 -2.50 -3.12 -1.77
N GLY A 200 -2.04 -2.13 -1.00
CA GLY A 200 -0.66 -1.65 -1.00
C GLY A 200 -0.27 -0.82 -2.22
N ASP A 201 -1.24 -0.40 -3.03
CA ASP A 201 -1.00 0.39 -4.24
C ASP A 201 -1.04 1.89 -3.92
N GLN A 202 0.12 2.39 -3.48
CA GLN A 202 0.28 3.77 -3.05
C GLN A 202 0.11 4.78 -4.19
N TYR A 203 0.41 4.41 -5.43
CA TYR A 203 0.26 5.31 -6.58
C TYR A 203 -1.21 5.51 -6.90
N ARG A 204 -1.98 4.42 -7.03
CA ARG A 204 -3.41 4.53 -7.35
C ARG A 204 -4.19 5.13 -6.20
N SER A 205 -3.92 4.74 -4.95
CA SER A 205 -4.60 5.32 -3.78
C SER A 205 -4.36 6.84 -3.71
N ARG A 206 -3.13 7.29 -3.92
CA ARG A 206 -2.77 8.70 -3.99
C ARG A 206 -3.48 9.44 -5.13
N SER A 207 -3.49 8.88 -6.34
CA SER A 207 -4.20 9.48 -7.48
C SER A 207 -5.68 9.67 -7.18
N TYR A 208 -6.35 8.68 -6.59
CA TYR A 208 -7.75 8.81 -6.18
C TYR A 208 -7.94 9.80 -5.03
N ARG A 209 -6.98 9.90 -4.10
CA ARG A 209 -7.04 10.86 -2.98
C ARG A 209 -6.96 12.29 -3.49
N LEU A 210 -6.05 12.57 -4.43
CA LEU A 210 -5.93 13.89 -5.06
C LEU A 210 -7.16 14.22 -5.91
N ALA A 211 -7.68 13.26 -6.66
CA ALA A 211 -8.93 13.45 -7.41
C ALA A 211 -10.11 13.73 -6.47
N LYS A 212 -10.24 12.99 -5.36
CA LYS A 212 -11.27 13.24 -4.33
C LYS A 212 -11.16 14.66 -3.78
N GLN A 213 -9.97 15.10 -3.40
CA GLN A 213 -9.74 16.47 -2.91
C GLN A 213 -10.08 17.54 -3.96
N ALA A 214 -9.76 17.28 -5.23
CA ALA A 214 -10.11 18.19 -6.31
C ALA A 214 -11.64 18.31 -6.45
N VAL A 215 -12.36 17.19 -6.38
CA VAL A 215 -13.83 17.16 -6.43
C VAL A 215 -14.45 17.84 -5.19
N GLU A 216 -13.90 17.61 -3.99
CA GLU A 216 -14.35 18.24 -2.74
C GLU A 216 -14.24 19.77 -2.75
N LYS A 217 -13.18 20.30 -3.38
CA LYS A 217 -12.93 21.75 -3.49
C LYS A 217 -13.69 22.40 -4.65
N TYR A 218 -14.24 21.62 -5.57
CA TYR A 218 -14.86 22.15 -6.77
C TYR A 218 -16.26 22.72 -6.45
N PRO A 219 -16.52 24.01 -6.69
CA PRO A 219 -17.72 24.70 -6.18
C PRO A 219 -18.99 24.42 -7.00
N HIS A 220 -18.85 23.73 -8.13
CA HIS A 220 -19.96 23.46 -9.05
C HIS A 220 -20.23 21.98 -9.16
N LYS A 221 -21.43 21.63 -9.61
CA LYS A 221 -21.77 20.24 -9.91
C LYS A 221 -20.97 19.74 -11.12
N ILE A 222 -20.42 18.53 -11.01
CA ILE A 222 -19.76 17.84 -12.11
C ILE A 222 -20.83 17.12 -12.92
N THR A 223 -20.89 17.39 -14.23
CA THR A 223 -21.92 16.83 -15.12
C THR A 223 -21.36 15.83 -16.13
N SER A 224 -20.03 15.75 -16.28
CA SER A 224 -19.38 14.73 -17.14
C SER A 224 -17.93 14.48 -16.74
N GLY A 225 -17.41 13.30 -17.11
CA GLY A 225 -15.99 12.97 -16.97
C GLY A 225 -15.08 13.92 -17.75
N SER A 226 -15.48 14.32 -18.96
CA SER A 226 -14.70 15.24 -19.81
C SER A 226 -14.64 16.67 -19.26
N GLN A 227 -15.69 17.14 -18.58
CA GLN A 227 -15.65 18.39 -17.82
C GLN A 227 -14.65 18.25 -16.67
N ALA A 228 -14.76 17.17 -15.90
CA ALA A 228 -13.90 16.94 -14.75
C ALA A 228 -12.42 16.91 -15.13
N GLN A 229 -12.08 16.20 -16.21
CA GLN A 229 -10.71 16.11 -16.73
C GLN A 229 -10.11 17.47 -17.13
N ARG A 230 -10.92 18.36 -17.72
CA ARG A 230 -10.43 19.66 -18.21
C ARG A 230 -10.32 20.71 -17.11
N GLN A 231 -11.21 20.67 -16.12
CA GLN A 231 -11.38 21.75 -15.16
C GLN A 231 -10.78 21.45 -13.78
N LEU A 232 -10.60 20.18 -13.42
CA LEU A 232 -10.07 19.79 -12.12
C LEU A 232 -8.65 19.26 -12.26
N SER A 233 -7.75 19.79 -11.44
CA SER A 233 -6.39 19.25 -11.33
C SER A 233 -6.43 17.82 -10.80
N ASN A 234 -5.42 17.01 -11.18
CA ASN A 234 -5.27 15.61 -10.77
C ASN A 234 -6.35 14.63 -11.27
N ILE A 235 -7.21 15.04 -12.21
CA ILE A 235 -8.16 14.14 -12.88
C ILE A 235 -7.66 13.82 -14.29
N GLY A 236 -7.01 12.67 -14.44
CA GLY A 236 -6.61 12.13 -15.74
C GLY A 236 -7.73 11.33 -16.43
N SER A 237 -7.48 10.92 -17.68
CA SER A 237 -8.44 10.19 -18.53
C SER A 237 -9.05 8.94 -17.86
N SER A 238 -8.25 8.17 -17.11
CA SER A 238 -8.72 6.96 -16.40
C SER A 238 -9.69 7.28 -15.25
N ILE A 239 -9.49 8.38 -14.54
CA ILE A 239 -10.37 8.83 -13.45
C ILE A 239 -11.63 9.47 -14.06
N ALA A 240 -11.47 10.28 -15.11
CA ALA A 240 -12.56 10.88 -15.87
C ALA A 240 -13.56 9.82 -16.39
N LYS A 241 -13.06 8.71 -16.94
CA LYS A 241 -13.91 7.58 -17.38
C LYS A 241 -14.71 6.96 -16.22
N LYS A 242 -14.13 6.86 -15.01
CA LYS A 242 -14.83 6.35 -13.83
C LYS A 242 -15.88 7.34 -13.30
N ILE A 243 -15.57 8.64 -13.34
CA ILE A 243 -16.53 9.70 -13.02
C ILE A 243 -17.71 9.64 -14.00
N GLN A 244 -17.45 9.51 -15.30
CA GLN A 244 -18.52 9.37 -16.30
C GLN A 244 -19.39 8.14 -16.00
N LEU A 245 -18.77 6.98 -15.76
CA LEU A 245 -19.51 5.76 -15.43
C LEU A 245 -20.36 5.90 -14.15
N LEU A 246 -19.84 6.58 -13.12
CA LEU A 246 -20.59 6.89 -11.91
C LEU A 246 -21.78 7.79 -12.20
N LEU A 247 -21.62 8.83 -13.02
CA LEU A 247 -22.70 9.73 -13.41
C LEU A 247 -23.76 9.01 -14.24
N ASP A 248 -23.36 8.04 -15.08
CA ASP A 248 -24.28 7.31 -15.95
C ASP A 248 -25.05 6.21 -15.21
N THR A 249 -24.45 5.60 -14.18
CA THR A 249 -24.97 4.34 -13.58
C THR A 249 -25.18 4.39 -12.06
N GLY A 250 -24.71 5.44 -11.38
CA GLY A 250 -24.73 5.56 -9.93
C GLY A 250 -23.78 4.62 -9.18
N THR A 251 -23.08 3.71 -9.86
CA THR A 251 -22.24 2.68 -9.23
C THR A 251 -20.92 2.48 -9.98
N LEU A 252 -19.94 1.87 -9.31
CA LEU A 252 -18.71 1.40 -9.95
C LEU A 252 -18.65 -0.12 -9.87
N PRO A 253 -18.62 -0.84 -11.01
CA PRO A 253 -18.48 -2.29 -11.00
C PRO A 253 -17.25 -2.76 -10.21
N GLY A 254 -17.43 -3.76 -9.36
CA GLY A 254 -16.37 -4.31 -8.50
C GLY A 254 -15.99 -3.41 -7.31
N LEU A 255 -16.69 -2.31 -7.09
CA LEU A 255 -16.60 -1.52 -5.86
C LEU A 255 -17.60 -2.00 -4.79
N GLU A 256 -18.63 -2.75 -5.19
CA GLU A 256 -19.77 -3.19 -4.35
C GLU A 256 -19.93 -4.72 -4.32
N ASP A 257 -18.83 -5.47 -4.53
CA ASP A 257 -18.84 -6.93 -4.55
C ASP A 257 -18.53 -7.49 -3.14
N PRO A 258 -19.46 -8.24 -2.50
CA PRO A 258 -19.24 -8.82 -1.17
C PRO A 258 -18.00 -9.71 -1.06
N ALA A 259 -17.63 -10.43 -2.12
CA ALA A 259 -16.44 -11.27 -2.10
C ALA A 259 -15.15 -10.41 -2.10
N THR A 260 -15.20 -9.28 -2.80
CA THR A 260 -14.12 -8.29 -2.77
C THR A 260 -14.01 -7.66 -1.38
N ASP A 261 -15.15 -7.35 -0.73
CA ASP A 261 -15.17 -6.80 0.62
C ASP A 261 -14.60 -7.78 1.66
N GLU A 262 -14.88 -9.08 1.56
CA GLU A 262 -14.33 -10.10 2.46
C GLU A 262 -12.80 -10.25 2.29
N TYR A 263 -12.33 -10.27 1.03
CA TYR A 263 -10.91 -10.31 0.73
C TYR A 263 -10.19 -9.05 1.25
N GLU A 264 -10.72 -7.87 0.98
CA GLU A 264 -10.17 -6.59 1.43
C GLU A 264 -10.20 -6.48 2.97
N SER A 265 -11.25 -6.98 3.62
CA SER A 265 -11.33 -7.08 5.08
C SER A 265 -10.25 -8.00 5.65
N SER A 266 -10.03 -9.17 5.05
CA SER A 266 -8.97 -10.09 5.48
C SER A 266 -7.58 -9.54 5.20
N LEU A 267 -7.41 -8.84 4.09
CA LEU A 267 -6.16 -8.19 3.72
C LEU A 267 -5.82 -7.10 4.73
N GLY A 268 -6.77 -6.20 5.02
CA GLY A 268 -6.64 -5.18 6.05
C GLY A 268 -6.38 -5.78 7.44
N TYR A 269 -7.11 -6.83 7.82
CA TYR A 269 -6.91 -7.49 9.12
C TYR A 269 -5.46 -7.89 9.37
N PHE A 270 -4.79 -8.44 8.36
CA PHE A 270 -3.38 -8.82 8.48
C PHE A 270 -2.44 -7.64 8.28
N SER A 271 -2.65 -6.81 7.26
CA SER A 271 -1.71 -5.75 6.87
C SER A 271 -1.67 -4.57 7.85
N GLU A 272 -2.71 -4.39 8.66
CA GLU A 272 -2.73 -3.36 9.72
C GLU A 272 -1.96 -3.81 10.97
N CYS A 273 -1.62 -5.09 11.09
CA CYS A 273 -0.76 -5.56 12.16
C CYS A 273 0.69 -5.16 11.87
N TYR A 274 1.31 -4.46 12.82
CA TYR A 274 2.69 -4.02 12.70
C TYR A 274 3.62 -5.19 12.34
N GLY A 275 4.49 -4.99 11.35
CA GLY A 275 5.41 -6.01 10.85
C GLY A 275 4.83 -6.93 9.76
N ILE A 276 3.54 -6.83 9.44
CA ILE A 276 2.92 -7.60 8.35
C ILE A 276 2.58 -6.68 7.18
N GLY A 277 3.35 -6.77 6.11
CA GLY A 277 3.05 -6.07 4.86
C GLY A 277 1.98 -6.77 4.00
N VAL A 278 1.44 -6.02 3.04
CA VAL A 278 0.47 -6.52 2.05
C VAL A 278 0.93 -7.81 1.34
N PRO A 279 2.19 -7.99 0.92
CA PRO A 279 2.63 -9.23 0.29
C PRO A 279 2.45 -10.46 1.18
N MET A 280 2.78 -10.34 2.46
CA MET A 280 2.63 -11.44 3.44
C MET A 280 1.14 -11.71 3.72
N ALA A 281 0.34 -10.66 3.89
CA ALA A 281 -1.10 -10.77 4.10
C ALA A 281 -1.79 -11.47 2.92
N LYS A 282 -1.46 -11.10 1.67
CA LYS A 282 -1.94 -11.79 0.45
C LYS A 282 -1.58 -13.26 0.47
N LYS A 283 -0.31 -13.59 0.77
CA LYS A 283 0.17 -14.97 0.88
C LYS A 283 -0.66 -15.78 1.88
N TRP A 284 -0.92 -15.23 3.06
CA TRP A 284 -1.72 -15.91 4.09
C TRP A 284 -3.16 -16.16 3.66
N ILE A 285 -3.80 -15.17 3.03
CA ILE A 285 -5.16 -15.32 2.51
C ILE A 285 -5.21 -16.42 1.45
N THR A 286 -4.27 -16.45 0.51
CA THR A 286 -4.15 -17.51 -0.50
C THR A 286 -3.98 -18.90 0.13
N LEU A 287 -3.29 -19.00 1.27
CA LEU A 287 -3.12 -20.25 2.02
C LEU A 287 -4.30 -20.57 2.96
N ASN A 288 -5.43 -19.86 2.83
CA ASN A 288 -6.60 -19.95 3.71
C ASN A 288 -6.24 -19.80 5.20
N ILE A 289 -5.24 -18.96 5.50
CA ILE A 289 -4.89 -18.53 6.85
C ILE A 289 -5.72 -17.28 7.15
N SER A 290 -6.53 -17.34 8.20
CA SER A 290 -7.49 -16.29 8.54
C SER A 290 -7.28 -15.66 9.91
N THR A 291 -6.28 -16.11 10.69
CA THR A 291 -5.98 -15.64 12.06
C THR A 291 -4.47 -15.61 12.29
N PHE A 292 -3.99 -14.71 13.16
CA PHE A 292 -2.59 -14.65 13.58
C PHE A 292 -2.18 -15.93 14.31
N TYR A 293 -3.08 -16.52 15.09
CA TYR A 293 -2.88 -17.81 15.75
C TYR A 293 -2.54 -18.93 14.76
N ARG A 294 -3.30 -19.03 13.66
CA ARG A 294 -3.01 -20.02 12.62
C ARG A 294 -1.71 -19.69 11.89
N ALA A 295 -1.43 -18.40 11.62
CA ALA A 295 -0.18 -17.96 11.00
C ALA A 295 1.04 -18.34 11.85
N ALA A 296 1.01 -18.09 13.16
CA ALA A 296 2.10 -18.41 14.09
C ALA A 296 2.41 -19.91 14.14
N ARG A 297 1.39 -20.76 14.08
CA ARG A 297 1.58 -22.23 14.05
C ARG A 297 2.15 -22.75 12.74
N LEU A 298 1.78 -22.16 11.61
CA LEU A 298 2.24 -22.59 10.28
C LEU A 298 3.59 -21.97 9.90
N HIS A 299 3.89 -20.79 10.43
CA HIS A 299 5.09 -20.01 10.11
C HIS A 299 5.82 -19.53 11.38
N PRO A 300 6.17 -20.41 12.33
CA PRO A 300 6.77 -19.98 13.61
C PRO A 300 8.08 -19.23 13.44
N LYS A 301 8.89 -19.59 12.43
CA LYS A 301 10.16 -18.92 12.12
C LYS A 301 9.98 -17.44 11.82
N LEU A 302 8.89 -17.05 11.17
CA LEU A 302 8.59 -15.65 10.87
C LEU A 302 8.37 -14.84 12.15
N PHE A 303 7.62 -15.38 13.10
CA PHE A 303 7.36 -14.67 14.36
C PHE A 303 8.59 -14.62 15.27
N ILE A 304 9.59 -15.49 15.03
CA ILE A 304 10.88 -15.46 15.71
C ILE A 304 11.79 -14.39 15.07
N SER A 305 11.97 -14.43 13.75
CA SER A 305 12.80 -13.45 13.02
C SER A 305 12.22 -12.05 13.07
N ASP A 306 10.89 -11.93 12.90
CA ASP A 306 10.12 -10.69 12.94
C ASP A 306 9.27 -10.63 14.20
N TRP A 307 9.90 -10.78 15.37
CA TRP A 307 9.25 -10.65 16.67
C TRP A 307 8.40 -9.38 16.86
N PRO A 308 8.62 -8.23 16.18
CA PRO A 308 7.72 -7.08 16.31
C PRO A 308 6.28 -7.40 15.92
N ILE A 309 6.04 -8.41 15.07
CA ILE A 309 4.69 -8.92 14.75
C ILE A 309 3.93 -9.36 16.00
N LEU A 310 4.64 -9.94 16.98
CA LEU A 310 4.02 -10.34 18.25
C LEU A 310 3.42 -9.15 18.98
N TYR A 311 4.07 -7.98 18.89
CA TYR A 311 3.62 -6.75 19.54
C TYR A 311 2.58 -6.00 18.71
N GLY A 312 2.67 -6.06 17.38
CA GLY A 312 1.57 -5.69 16.48
C GLY A 312 0.28 -6.43 16.82
N TRP A 313 0.38 -7.73 17.08
CA TRP A 313 -0.75 -8.54 17.55
C TRP A 313 -1.14 -8.22 19.01
N THR A 314 -0.16 -7.91 19.87
CA THR A 314 -0.43 -7.59 21.29
C THR A 314 -1.26 -6.32 21.46
N TYR A 315 -0.95 -5.28 20.69
CA TYR A 315 -1.51 -3.94 20.83
C TYR A 315 -2.34 -3.54 19.60
N TYR A 316 -2.84 -4.53 18.86
CA TYR A 316 -3.51 -4.36 17.58
C TYR A 316 -4.61 -3.29 17.63
N GLU A 317 -5.49 -3.37 18.63
CA GLU A 317 -6.57 -2.40 18.79
C GLU A 317 -6.09 -1.04 19.32
N ASP A 318 -4.98 -0.99 20.07
CA ASP A 318 -4.46 0.27 20.62
C ASP A 318 -3.74 1.09 19.54
N TRP A 319 -2.98 0.41 18.68
CA TRP A 319 -2.25 1.04 17.58
C TRP A 319 -3.13 1.46 16.41
N SER A 320 -4.38 0.98 16.34
CA SER A 320 -5.39 1.55 15.43
C SER A 320 -5.98 2.88 15.91
N LYS A 321 -5.85 3.21 17.20
CA LYS A 321 -6.42 4.45 17.77
C LYS A 321 -5.48 5.62 17.47
N ARG A 322 -6.04 6.72 16.93
CA ARG A 322 -5.31 7.98 16.75
C ARG A 322 -4.86 8.56 18.10
N ILE A 323 -3.73 9.26 18.10
CA ILE A 323 -3.12 9.87 19.29
C ILE A 323 -3.43 11.38 19.27
N PRO A 324 -4.23 11.91 20.21
CA PRO A 324 -4.52 13.33 20.30
C PRO A 324 -3.25 14.16 20.52
N ARG A 325 -3.21 15.37 19.97
CA ARG A 325 -2.06 16.28 20.07
C ARG A 325 -1.58 16.52 21.52
N ASP A 326 -2.50 16.64 22.47
CA ASP A 326 -2.17 16.85 23.87
C ASP A 326 -1.49 15.62 24.51
N GLU A 327 -1.89 14.41 24.10
CA GLU A 327 -1.24 13.15 24.51
C GLU A 327 0.16 13.04 23.91
N VAL A 328 0.34 13.40 22.63
CA VAL A 328 1.67 13.47 21.98
C VAL A 328 2.59 14.43 22.74
N THR A 329 2.07 15.59 23.16
CA THR A 329 2.83 16.57 23.94
C THR A 329 3.26 15.99 25.29
N ALA A 330 2.39 15.24 25.96
CA ALA A 330 2.70 14.59 27.23
C ALA A 330 3.80 13.52 27.08
N HIS A 331 3.73 12.70 26.03
CA HIS A 331 4.79 11.75 25.68
C HIS A 331 6.12 12.46 25.43
N PHE A 332 6.11 13.55 24.66
CA PHE A 332 7.31 14.33 24.37
C PHE A 332 7.95 14.91 25.64
N GLU A 333 7.18 15.57 26.50
CA GLU A 333 7.75 16.18 27.72
C GLU A 333 8.31 15.14 28.70
N LEU A 334 7.66 13.97 28.82
CA LEU A 334 8.19 12.84 29.60
C LEU A 334 9.54 12.37 29.04
N VAL A 335 9.61 12.11 27.73
CA VAL A 335 10.85 11.67 27.07
C VAL A 335 11.92 12.73 27.17
N LYS A 336 11.59 14.00 26.95
CA LYS A 336 12.52 15.13 26.99
C LYS A 336 13.18 15.28 28.36
N GLU A 337 12.40 15.11 29.43
CA GLU A 337 12.97 15.10 30.79
C GLU A 337 13.92 13.92 31.00
N GLU A 338 13.57 12.75 30.47
CA GLU A 338 14.46 11.59 30.52
C GLU A 338 15.76 11.80 29.73
N VAL A 339 15.68 12.45 28.56
CA VAL A 339 16.85 12.85 27.75
C VAL A 339 17.76 13.79 28.53
N ARG A 340 17.23 14.78 29.25
CA ARG A 340 18.05 15.65 30.12
C ARG A 340 18.78 14.87 31.19
N ARG A 341 18.16 13.82 31.73
CA ARG A 341 18.68 13.04 32.85
C ARG A 341 19.76 12.03 32.45
N VAL A 342 19.55 11.29 31.36
CA VAL A 342 20.43 10.16 30.97
C VAL A 342 20.85 10.17 29.50
N GLY A 343 20.45 11.17 28.73
CA GLY A 343 20.71 11.27 27.29
C GLY A 343 22.14 11.62 26.90
N ASN A 344 23.10 11.64 27.82
CA ASN A 344 24.53 11.85 27.51
C ASN A 344 24.82 13.16 26.72
N GLY A 345 24.10 14.24 27.05
CA GLY A 345 24.21 15.53 26.35
C GLY A 345 23.46 15.60 25.02
N CYS A 346 22.73 14.56 24.63
CA CYS A 346 21.80 14.62 23.51
C CYS A 346 20.65 15.60 23.80
N SER A 347 20.09 16.10 22.72
CA SER A 347 18.82 16.83 22.65
C SER A 347 17.81 16.02 21.85
N VAL A 348 16.53 16.35 22.02
CA VAL A 348 15.42 15.71 21.30
C VAL A 348 14.41 16.75 20.80
N GLU A 349 13.95 16.59 19.57
CA GLU A 349 12.93 17.42 18.92
C GLU A 349 11.77 16.56 18.41
N MET A 350 10.53 17.05 18.54
CA MET A 350 9.38 16.45 17.84
C MET A 350 9.52 16.62 16.34
N GLN A 351 9.01 15.65 15.58
CA GLN A 351 8.98 15.65 14.12
C GLN A 351 7.58 15.25 13.60
N GLY A 352 7.51 14.87 12.32
CA GLY A 352 6.34 14.26 11.74
C GLY A 352 5.12 15.18 11.67
N SER A 353 3.95 14.55 11.67
CA SER A 353 2.67 15.25 11.50
C SER A 353 2.33 16.21 12.63
N TYR A 354 2.86 15.96 13.84
CA TYR A 354 2.71 16.84 14.98
C TYR A 354 3.28 18.25 14.67
N VAL A 355 4.51 18.33 14.15
CA VAL A 355 5.15 19.61 13.82
C VAL A 355 4.43 20.33 12.69
N ARG A 356 3.78 19.58 11.78
CA ARG A 356 2.92 20.11 10.72
C ARG A 356 1.53 20.55 11.18
N GLY A 357 1.26 20.56 12.49
CA GLY A 357 0.00 21.06 13.05
C GLY A 357 -1.17 20.07 13.02
N ALA A 358 -0.92 18.76 12.90
CA ALA A 358 -1.99 17.78 13.00
C ALA A 358 -2.67 17.81 14.38
N ARG A 359 -4.00 17.59 14.39
CA ARG A 359 -4.82 17.50 15.62
C ARG A 359 -4.64 16.15 16.33
N ASP A 360 -4.29 15.12 15.56
CA ASP A 360 -3.95 13.79 16.04
C ASP A 360 -2.86 13.17 15.14
N THR A 361 -2.15 12.17 15.65
CA THR A 361 -1.08 11.45 14.95
C THR A 361 -1.28 9.93 15.01
N GLY A 362 -0.52 9.17 14.21
CA GLY A 362 -0.53 7.69 14.26
C GLY A 362 0.57 7.13 15.17
N ASP A 363 1.58 7.95 15.45
CA ASP A 363 2.80 7.68 16.19
C ASP A 363 3.36 9.01 16.72
N VAL A 364 4.33 8.90 17.61
CA VAL A 364 5.09 10.03 18.16
C VAL A 364 6.51 9.98 17.59
N ASP A 365 6.85 10.91 16.70
CA ASP A 365 8.16 10.96 16.02
C ASP A 365 9.12 11.89 16.76
N LEU A 366 10.25 11.35 17.26
CA LEU A 366 11.25 12.11 18.01
C LEU A 366 12.65 11.96 17.40
N MET A 367 13.28 13.09 17.07
CA MET A 367 14.62 13.13 16.50
C MET A 367 15.65 13.53 17.56
N PHE A 368 16.66 12.70 17.72
CA PHE A 368 17.80 12.85 18.63
C PHE A 368 19.00 13.39 17.87
N TYR A 369 19.71 14.31 18.50
CA TYR A 369 21.00 14.81 18.02
C TYR A 369 21.83 15.26 19.22
N LYS A 370 23.11 15.53 19.00
CA LYS A 370 23.97 16.15 20.01
C LYS A 370 24.67 17.34 19.37
N GLU A 371 24.61 18.49 20.03
CA GLU A 371 25.18 19.73 19.49
C GLU A 371 26.68 19.55 19.23
N ASN A 372 27.14 19.99 18.05
CA ASN A 372 28.53 19.84 17.58
C ASN A 372 29.05 18.39 17.49
N CYS A 373 28.15 17.41 17.34
CA CYS A 373 28.49 15.99 17.26
C CYS A 373 27.91 15.33 16.01
N ASP A 374 28.79 14.83 15.15
CA ASP A 374 28.46 14.05 13.96
C ASP A 374 28.75 12.55 14.12
N ASP A 375 29.30 12.16 15.27
CA ASP A 375 29.43 10.77 15.66
C ASP A 375 28.06 10.22 16.06
N LEU A 376 27.46 9.45 15.13
CA LEU A 376 26.17 8.82 15.37
C LEU A 376 26.24 7.78 16.47
N GLU A 377 27.38 7.13 16.71
CA GLU A 377 27.51 6.14 17.79
C GLU A 377 27.33 6.81 19.16
N GLU A 378 27.90 8.01 19.36
CA GLU A 378 27.72 8.78 20.58
C GLU A 378 26.26 9.19 20.80
N VAL A 379 25.57 9.61 19.74
CA VAL A 379 24.13 9.94 19.78
C VAL A 379 23.29 8.69 20.07
N THR A 380 23.61 7.56 19.44
CA THR A 380 22.98 6.26 19.67
C THR A 380 23.12 5.84 21.14
N ILE A 381 24.30 5.96 21.74
CA ILE A 381 24.53 5.62 23.15
C ILE A 381 23.60 6.44 24.05
N GLY A 382 23.46 7.75 23.79
CA GLY A 382 22.53 8.61 24.51
C GLY A 382 21.08 8.17 24.36
N MET A 383 20.66 7.88 23.13
CA MET A 383 19.32 7.39 22.79
C MET A 383 19.01 6.04 23.46
N GLU A 384 19.96 5.09 23.46
CA GLU A 384 19.83 3.79 24.12
C GLU A 384 19.75 3.91 25.65
N ASN A 385 20.52 4.82 26.26
CA ASN A 385 20.44 5.07 27.71
C ASN A 385 19.04 5.55 28.11
N VAL A 386 18.46 6.45 27.32
CA VAL A 386 17.09 6.94 27.51
C VAL A 386 16.09 5.81 27.36
N ALA A 387 16.18 5.05 26.26
CA ALA A 387 15.27 3.92 26.01
C ALA A 387 15.35 2.85 27.12
N ALA A 388 16.57 2.46 27.54
CA ALA A 388 16.77 1.51 28.63
C ALA A 388 16.16 2.01 29.94
N SER A 389 16.33 3.30 30.26
CA SER A 389 15.76 3.87 31.47
C SER A 389 14.23 3.98 31.42
N LEU A 390 13.67 4.35 30.27
CA LEU A 390 12.22 4.43 30.10
C LEU A 390 11.55 3.06 30.22
N TYR A 391 12.19 2.01 29.72
CA TYR A 391 11.74 0.64 29.91
C TYR A 391 11.80 0.20 31.38
N GLN A 392 12.89 0.51 32.10
CA GLN A 392 12.99 0.22 33.54
C GLN A 392 11.92 0.95 34.38
N LYS A 393 11.52 2.16 33.97
CA LYS A 393 10.41 2.91 34.58
C LYS A 393 9.02 2.39 34.19
N GLY A 394 8.95 1.39 33.31
CA GLY A 394 7.70 0.81 32.83
C GLY A 394 6.95 1.68 31.81
N TYR A 395 7.57 2.73 31.28
CA TYR A 395 6.96 3.58 30.24
C TYR A 395 6.97 2.89 28.87
N ILE A 396 8.13 2.35 28.45
CA ILE A 396 8.21 1.49 27.26
C ILE A 396 7.63 0.12 27.59
N LYS A 397 6.66 -0.33 26.80
CA LYS A 397 5.97 -1.62 26.93
C LYS A 397 6.51 -2.68 25.99
N CYS A 398 7.06 -2.28 24.85
CA CYS A 398 7.72 -3.18 23.93
C CYS A 398 8.73 -2.49 23.01
N PHE A 399 9.75 -3.23 22.57
CA PHE A 399 10.68 -2.80 21.52
C PHE A 399 10.39 -3.51 20.20
N LEU A 400 10.35 -2.72 19.13
CA LEU A 400 10.13 -3.15 17.74
C LEU A 400 11.42 -3.10 16.91
N LEU A 401 12.43 -2.40 17.42
CA LEU A 401 13.82 -2.48 16.97
C LEU A 401 14.72 -2.67 18.19
N LEU A 402 15.72 -3.53 18.08
CA LEU A 402 16.63 -3.83 19.19
C LEU A 402 18.09 -3.67 18.80
N THR A 403 18.84 -3.09 19.73
CA THR A 403 20.31 -3.13 19.76
C THR A 403 20.78 -4.21 20.74
N ASP A 404 22.06 -4.58 20.69
CA ASP A 404 22.63 -5.63 21.56
C ASP A 404 22.45 -5.31 23.06
N LYS A 405 22.38 -4.02 23.44
CA LYS A 405 22.12 -3.60 24.81
C LYS A 405 20.67 -3.81 25.21
N LEU A 406 19.74 -3.36 24.37
CA LEU A 406 18.31 -3.44 24.66
C LEU A 406 17.80 -4.88 24.56
N GLU A 407 18.35 -5.69 23.66
CA GLU A 407 18.01 -7.11 23.53
C GLU A 407 18.21 -7.84 24.85
N ARG A 408 19.37 -7.66 25.50
CA ARG A 408 19.67 -8.31 26.78
C ARG A 408 18.64 -8.00 27.86
N MET A 409 18.03 -6.82 27.82
CA MET A 409 17.01 -6.40 28.78
C MET A 409 15.63 -6.95 28.42
N PHE A 410 15.26 -6.92 27.14
CA PHE A 410 13.90 -7.16 26.67
C PHE A 410 13.64 -8.60 26.19
N ARG A 411 14.69 -9.40 25.99
CA ARG A 411 14.58 -10.81 25.56
C ARG A 411 13.55 -11.62 26.36
N PRO A 412 13.46 -11.55 27.70
CA PRO A 412 12.47 -12.32 28.45
C PRO A 412 11.01 -12.03 28.04
N ASP A 413 10.68 -10.78 27.73
CA ASP A 413 9.35 -10.40 27.26
C ASP A 413 9.04 -10.99 25.89
N ILE A 414 9.99 -10.94 24.95
CA ILE A 414 9.84 -11.57 23.62
C ILE A 414 9.58 -13.07 23.76
N LEU A 415 10.40 -13.76 24.56
CA LEU A 415 10.25 -15.20 24.80
C LEU A 415 8.89 -15.53 25.42
N SER A 416 8.44 -14.73 26.38
CA SER A 416 7.10 -14.87 26.99
C SER A 416 5.98 -14.73 25.96
N ARG A 417 6.10 -13.77 25.03
CA ARG A 417 5.13 -13.60 23.94
C ARG A 417 5.14 -14.74 22.92
N LEU A 418 6.30 -15.26 22.57
CA LEU A 418 6.46 -16.43 21.69
C LEU A 418 5.83 -17.68 22.33
N GLN A 419 6.13 -17.93 23.61
CA GLN A 419 5.51 -19.03 24.35
C GLN A 419 3.98 -18.88 24.39
N LYS A 420 3.48 -17.67 24.59
CA LYS A 420 2.04 -17.39 24.65
C LYS A 420 1.31 -17.78 23.36
N CYS A 421 1.90 -17.57 22.19
CA CYS A 421 1.33 -18.00 20.90
C CYS A 421 1.68 -19.45 20.50
N GLY A 422 2.31 -20.23 21.40
CA GLY A 422 2.61 -21.64 21.19
C GLY A 422 3.97 -21.92 20.54
N ILE A 423 4.87 -20.94 20.48
CA ILE A 423 6.24 -21.08 19.97
C ILE A 423 7.19 -21.23 21.17
N ALA A 424 7.53 -22.47 21.53
CA ALA A 424 8.29 -22.78 22.74
C ALA A 424 9.80 -23.02 22.53
N GLU A 425 10.22 -23.37 21.31
CA GLU A 425 11.61 -23.77 21.03
C GLU A 425 12.34 -22.71 20.21
N ILE A 426 13.26 -22.02 20.87
CA ILE A 426 14.17 -21.06 20.22
C ILE A 426 15.57 -21.42 20.67
N SER A 427 16.50 -21.51 19.72
CA SER A 427 17.90 -21.74 20.05
C SER A 427 18.40 -20.65 20.99
N ASN A 428 19.17 -21.03 22.02
CA ASN A 428 19.84 -20.07 22.89
C ASN A 428 20.80 -19.14 22.11
N GLU A 429 21.22 -19.54 20.91
CA GLU A 429 22.08 -18.76 20.02
C GLU A 429 21.31 -17.71 19.19
N HIS A 430 19.98 -17.79 19.12
CA HIS A 430 19.19 -16.81 18.37
C HIS A 430 19.25 -15.44 19.06
N THR A 431 19.56 -14.39 18.30
CA THR A 431 19.60 -13.00 18.76
C THR A 431 18.47 -12.20 18.14
N PHE A 432 17.70 -11.48 18.96
CA PHE A 432 16.67 -10.56 18.48
C PHE A 432 17.30 -9.18 18.24
N ARG A 433 17.90 -8.99 17.06
CA ARG A 433 18.57 -7.73 16.69
C ARG A 433 18.44 -7.44 15.21
N ASN A 434 18.42 -6.16 14.87
CA ASN A 434 18.30 -5.68 13.49
C ASN A 434 19.69 -5.39 12.89
N SER A 435 19.83 -5.52 11.57
CA SER A 435 21.07 -5.29 10.82
C SER A 435 21.47 -3.80 10.76
N ASP A 436 20.49 -2.90 10.69
CA ASP A 436 20.70 -1.45 10.63
C ASP A 436 20.88 -0.86 12.04
N ARG A 437 22.15 -0.77 12.46
CA ARG A 437 22.52 -0.45 13.84
C ARG A 437 22.30 1.03 14.15
N GLY A 438 21.64 1.29 15.28
CA GLY A 438 21.85 2.48 16.10
C GLY A 438 21.20 3.79 15.65
N LYS A 439 20.71 3.89 14.41
CA LYS A 439 20.15 5.16 13.90
C LYS A 439 18.69 5.39 14.26
N LYS A 440 17.95 4.34 14.62
CA LYS A 440 16.52 4.42 14.92
C LYS A 440 16.19 3.47 16.08
N LEU A 441 15.12 3.74 16.82
CA LEU A 441 14.50 2.79 17.75
C LEU A 441 12.99 2.96 17.69
N PHE A 442 12.27 1.85 17.61
CA PHE A 442 10.80 1.85 17.55
C PHE A 442 10.24 1.07 18.72
N PHE A 443 9.19 1.58 19.34
CA PHE A 443 8.63 0.96 20.55
C PHE A 443 7.17 1.33 20.80
N GLY A 444 6.51 0.51 21.63
CA GLY A 444 5.23 0.83 22.24
C GLY A 444 5.43 1.49 23.60
N VAL A 445 4.73 2.59 23.86
CA VAL A 445 4.81 3.38 25.10
C VAL A 445 3.43 3.55 25.73
N GLU A 446 3.39 3.80 27.04
CA GLU A 446 2.14 4.11 27.72
C GLU A 446 2.41 5.17 28.78
N LEU A 447 1.58 6.21 28.84
CA LEU A 447 1.70 7.22 29.88
C LEU A 447 1.43 6.60 31.27
N PRO A 448 2.16 7.03 32.31
CA PRO A 448 1.87 6.63 33.69
C PRO A 448 0.47 7.07 34.15
N GLY A 449 -0.08 6.37 35.15
CA GLY A 449 -1.48 6.53 35.57
C GLY A 449 -1.87 7.88 36.19
N ASP A 450 -0.89 8.71 36.55
CA ASP A 450 -1.08 10.07 37.06
C ASP A 450 -1.28 11.13 35.95
N TYR A 451 -1.08 10.77 34.69
CA TYR A 451 -1.42 11.62 33.55
C TYR A 451 -2.94 11.66 33.32
N PRO A 452 -3.50 12.78 32.84
CA PRO A 452 -4.92 12.87 32.51
C PRO A 452 -5.25 11.98 31.32
N ILE A 453 -6.51 11.51 31.22
CA ILE A 453 -6.97 10.76 30.05
C ILE A 453 -7.24 11.72 28.89
N TYR A 454 -6.68 11.41 27.72
CA TYR A 454 -6.82 12.23 26.52
C TYR A 454 -7.92 11.66 25.60
N PRO A 455 -9.01 12.41 25.34
CA PRO A 455 -10.06 11.97 24.43
C PRO A 455 -9.52 11.86 23.00
N PHE A 456 -9.89 10.80 22.29
CA PHE A 456 -9.51 10.55 20.90
C PHE A 456 -10.76 10.29 20.03
N ASP A 457 -10.59 10.38 18.71
CA ASP A 457 -11.66 10.03 17.75
C ASP A 457 -11.72 8.50 17.60
N ASP A 458 -12.86 7.90 17.94
CA ASP A 458 -13.08 6.46 18.04
C ASP A 458 -13.53 5.80 16.73
N LYS A 459 -13.30 6.46 15.59
CA LYS A 459 -13.66 5.93 14.27
C LYS A 459 -12.70 4.84 13.81
N ASP A 460 -13.28 3.81 13.19
CA ASP A 460 -12.56 2.75 12.48
C ASP A 460 -11.55 1.96 13.35
N ILE A 461 -11.81 1.83 14.67
CA ILE A 461 -10.98 1.02 15.56
C ILE A 461 -11.02 -0.44 15.11
N LEU A 462 -9.85 -0.98 14.82
CA LEU A 462 -9.70 -2.38 14.40
C LEU A 462 -9.96 -3.31 15.58
N GLN A 463 -10.39 -4.54 15.28
CA GLN A 463 -10.71 -5.53 16.30
C GLN A 463 -10.04 -6.86 15.97
N LEU A 464 -9.40 -7.48 16.95
CA LEU A 464 -8.91 -8.84 16.79
C LEU A 464 -10.07 -9.82 16.63
N LYS A 465 -9.87 -10.82 15.77
CA LYS A 465 -10.77 -11.97 15.69
C LYS A 465 -10.79 -12.72 17.02
N PRO A 466 -11.90 -13.35 17.42
CA PRO A 466 -12.02 -14.01 18.73
C PRO A 466 -10.88 -14.99 19.05
N GLN A 467 -10.38 -15.72 18.05
CA GLN A 467 -9.29 -16.69 18.18
C GLN A 467 -7.93 -16.03 18.45
N ASP A 468 -7.79 -14.74 18.15
CA ASP A 468 -6.56 -13.97 18.29
C ASP A 468 -6.55 -13.11 19.56
N LYS A 469 -7.71 -12.92 20.21
CA LYS A 469 -7.86 -12.05 21.40
C LYS A 469 -7.01 -12.48 22.60
N PHE A 470 -6.64 -13.75 22.72
CA PHE A 470 -5.84 -14.22 23.86
C PHE A 470 -4.47 -13.52 23.93
N MET A 471 -3.95 -13.03 22.81
CA MET A 471 -2.68 -12.27 22.77
C MET A 471 -2.84 -10.82 23.23
N SER A 472 -4.03 -10.23 23.14
CA SER A 472 -4.20 -8.79 23.35
C SER A 472 -3.78 -8.33 24.75
N LYS A 473 -3.15 -7.16 24.81
CA LYS A 473 -3.00 -6.31 26.00
C LYS A 473 -3.61 -4.92 25.77
N SER A 474 -4.31 -4.71 24.65
CA SER A 474 -5.04 -3.48 24.38
C SER A 474 -6.10 -3.25 25.44
N LYS A 475 -6.36 -1.98 25.74
CA LYS A 475 -7.29 -1.58 26.80
C LYS A 475 -8.58 -1.04 26.20
N ASP A 476 -9.65 -1.15 26.98
CA ASP A 476 -10.94 -0.52 26.66
C ASP A 476 -10.98 0.95 27.09
N ALA A 477 -10.25 1.31 28.14
CA ALA A 477 -10.19 2.67 28.69
C ALA A 477 -8.85 2.95 29.40
N GLY A 478 -8.56 4.24 29.61
CA GLY A 478 -7.35 4.71 30.29
C GLY A 478 -6.24 5.09 29.31
N HIS A 479 -4.99 4.87 29.72
CA HIS A 479 -3.81 5.10 28.88
C HIS A 479 -3.55 3.91 27.97
N PHE A 480 -3.63 4.14 26.65
CA PHE A 480 -3.37 3.12 25.64
C PHE A 480 -1.89 2.99 25.34
N CYS A 481 -1.49 1.83 24.81
CA CYS A 481 -0.15 1.68 24.24
C CYS A 481 -0.07 2.47 22.91
N ARG A 482 0.86 3.42 22.81
CA ARG A 482 1.08 4.24 21.61
C ARG A 482 2.39 3.88 20.94
N ARG A 483 2.48 4.03 19.61
CA ARG A 483 3.76 3.90 18.91
C ARG A 483 4.59 5.16 19.08
N LEU A 484 5.87 5.01 19.37
CA LEU A 484 6.84 6.09 19.46
C LEU A 484 8.12 5.67 18.76
N ASP A 485 8.63 6.57 17.93
CA ASP A 485 9.80 6.36 17.11
C ASP A 485 10.90 7.36 17.49
N PHE A 486 12.10 6.83 17.72
CA PHE A 486 13.33 7.60 17.84
C PHE A 486 14.16 7.49 16.57
N PHE A 487 14.75 8.60 16.15
CA PHE A 487 15.68 8.68 15.03
C PHE A 487 16.90 9.50 15.41
N CYS A 488 18.11 9.11 15.02
CA CYS A 488 19.33 9.87 15.22
C CYS A 488 19.63 10.77 14.02
N CYS A 489 20.18 11.94 14.29
CA CYS A 489 20.62 12.91 13.32
C CYS A 489 22.02 13.39 13.69
N LYS A 490 22.92 13.48 12.70
CA LYS A 490 24.19 14.20 12.88
C LYS A 490 23.91 15.68 13.08
N TRP A 491 24.74 16.36 13.85
CA TRP A 491 24.59 17.79 14.05
C TRP A 491 24.64 18.55 12.73
N SER A 492 25.61 18.25 11.85
CA SER A 492 25.76 18.90 10.55
C SER A 492 24.60 18.67 9.59
N GLU A 493 23.81 17.60 9.76
CA GLU A 493 22.71 17.22 8.86
C GLU A 493 21.34 17.75 9.31
N LEU A 494 21.30 18.55 10.38
CA LEU A 494 20.07 18.90 11.08
C LEU A 494 18.99 19.56 10.20
N GLY A 495 19.39 20.40 9.25
CA GLY A 495 18.46 21.07 8.33
C GLY A 495 17.78 20.08 7.38
N ALA A 496 18.56 19.24 6.72
CA ALA A 496 18.07 18.23 5.80
C ALA A 496 17.24 17.15 6.52
N ALA A 497 17.65 16.75 7.72
CA ALA A 497 16.90 15.83 8.57
C ALA A 497 15.53 16.41 8.97
N ARG A 498 15.47 17.69 9.36
CA ARG A 498 14.19 18.38 9.64
C ARG A 498 13.28 18.40 8.42
N ILE A 499 13.80 18.68 7.21
CA ILE A 499 12.99 18.57 5.98
C ILE A 499 12.41 17.16 5.85
N HIS A 500 13.27 16.14 5.97
CA HIS A 500 12.88 14.75 5.81
C HIS A 500 11.85 14.30 6.85
N TYR A 501 12.17 14.39 8.13
CA TYR A 501 11.33 13.84 9.20
C TYR A 501 10.10 14.68 9.52
N THR A 502 10.13 15.99 9.25
CA THR A 502 8.92 16.82 9.35
C THR A 502 7.92 16.48 8.25
N GLY A 503 8.35 16.09 7.05
CA GLY A 503 7.44 15.74 5.95
C GLY A 503 6.55 16.88 5.46
N ASN A 504 5.38 16.63 4.86
CA ASN A 504 4.77 15.31 4.62
C ASN A 504 5.44 14.56 3.45
N THR A 505 5.04 13.30 3.24
CA THR A 505 5.57 12.42 2.18
C THR A 505 5.46 13.03 0.78
N ASP A 506 4.32 13.67 0.48
CA ASP A 506 4.07 14.29 -0.82
C ASP A 506 4.96 15.50 -1.07
N TYR A 507 5.12 16.35 -0.06
CA TYR A 507 5.96 17.52 -0.09
C TYR A 507 7.43 17.14 -0.25
N ASN A 508 7.91 16.16 0.53
CA ASN A 508 9.27 15.65 0.42
C ASN A 508 9.53 15.03 -0.95
N ARG A 509 8.59 14.24 -1.48
CA ARG A 509 8.69 13.68 -2.82
C ARG A 509 8.82 14.78 -3.87
N TRP A 510 8.00 15.82 -3.77
CA TRP A 510 8.07 16.96 -4.69
C TRP A 510 9.39 17.73 -4.59
N LEU A 511 9.90 17.99 -3.38
CA LEU A 511 11.22 18.62 -3.21
C LEU A 511 12.34 17.80 -3.86
N ARG A 512 12.29 16.46 -3.76
CA ARG A 512 13.26 15.57 -4.39
C ARG A 512 13.16 15.55 -5.91
N VAL A 513 11.95 15.49 -6.46
CA VAL A 513 11.74 15.58 -7.91
C VAL A 513 12.25 16.92 -8.43
N ARG A 514 11.98 18.02 -7.71
CA ARG A 514 12.50 19.33 -8.06
C ARG A 514 14.02 19.40 -8.00
N ALA A 515 14.64 18.82 -6.97
CA ALA A 515 16.09 18.70 -6.88
C ALA A 515 16.64 17.99 -8.12
N MET A 516 16.05 16.85 -8.49
CA MET A 516 16.43 16.05 -9.65
C MET A 516 16.31 16.83 -10.96
N ASP A 517 15.21 17.56 -11.17
CA ASP A 517 15.02 18.42 -12.36
C ASP A 517 16.09 19.51 -12.48
N MET A 518 16.72 19.89 -11.36
CA MET A 518 17.79 20.88 -11.28
C MET A 518 19.19 20.25 -11.27
N GLY A 519 19.30 18.93 -11.42
CA GLY A 519 20.58 18.21 -11.36
C GLY A 519 21.14 18.04 -9.95
N TYR A 520 20.30 18.14 -8.92
CA TYR A 520 20.65 17.91 -7.53
C TYR A 520 20.05 16.61 -6.98
N LYS A 521 20.66 16.07 -5.94
CA LYS A 521 20.13 14.96 -5.14
C LYS A 521 19.83 15.48 -3.74
N LEU A 522 18.57 15.41 -3.32
CA LEU A 522 18.14 15.79 -1.96
C LEU A 522 17.84 14.53 -1.13
N THR A 523 18.52 14.35 -0.01
CA THR A 523 18.33 13.25 0.94
C THR A 523 18.09 13.79 2.36
N GLN A 524 17.89 12.91 3.34
CA GLN A 524 17.90 13.28 4.77
C GLN A 524 19.25 13.85 5.23
N HIS A 525 20.33 13.61 4.48
CA HIS A 525 21.68 14.01 4.86
C HIS A 525 22.11 15.35 4.24
N GLY A 526 21.38 15.87 3.26
CA GLY A 526 21.74 17.11 2.59
C GLY A 526 21.22 17.21 1.16
N ILE A 527 21.58 18.31 0.51
CA ILE A 527 21.45 18.50 -0.93
C ILE A 527 22.85 18.41 -1.57
N PHE A 528 22.94 17.64 -2.65
CA PHE A 528 24.19 17.28 -3.31
C PHE A 528 24.13 17.60 -4.80
N LYS A 529 25.28 17.85 -5.40
CA LYS A 529 25.48 17.90 -6.86
C LYS A 529 26.69 17.06 -7.21
N ASP A 530 26.53 16.08 -8.10
CA ASP A 530 27.62 15.18 -8.52
C ASP A 530 28.36 14.58 -7.29
N ASP A 531 27.60 14.09 -6.31
CA ASP A 531 28.04 13.58 -5.01
C ASP A 531 28.77 14.57 -4.08
N VAL A 532 28.90 15.84 -4.48
CA VAL A 532 29.42 16.90 -3.62
C VAL A 532 28.30 17.50 -2.78
N LEU A 533 28.47 17.48 -1.45
CA LEU A 533 27.54 18.11 -0.51
C LEU A 533 27.55 19.64 -0.70
N LEU A 534 26.38 20.22 -0.96
CA LEU A 534 26.21 21.67 -1.08
C LEU A 534 25.76 22.31 0.24
N GLU A 535 24.76 21.71 0.91
CA GLU A 535 24.21 22.18 2.18
C GLU A 535 23.47 21.04 2.90
N SER A 536 23.45 21.06 4.23
CA SER A 536 22.81 20.04 5.06
C SER A 536 22.29 20.57 6.41
N PHE A 537 22.85 21.66 6.93
CA PHE A 537 22.54 22.18 8.26
C PHE A 537 21.42 23.22 8.24
N ASP A 538 21.45 24.14 7.27
CA ASP A 538 20.48 25.24 7.20
C ASP A 538 19.34 24.88 6.23
N GLU A 539 18.18 24.60 6.81
CA GLU A 539 16.96 24.30 6.05
C GLU A 539 16.61 25.40 5.04
N ARG A 540 16.82 26.69 5.35
CA ARG A 540 16.47 27.78 4.43
C ARG A 540 17.37 27.80 3.21
N LYS A 541 18.66 27.56 3.39
CA LYS A 541 19.61 27.50 2.27
C LYS A 541 19.34 26.32 1.34
N ILE A 542 18.91 25.18 1.87
CA ILE A 542 18.46 24.06 1.02
C ILE A 542 17.31 24.49 0.11
N PHE A 543 16.35 25.26 0.64
CA PHE A 543 15.24 25.80 -0.13
C PHE A 543 15.70 26.84 -1.17
N GLU A 544 16.69 27.66 -0.84
CA GLU A 544 17.32 28.60 -1.78
C GLU A 544 17.97 27.88 -2.97
N TYR A 545 18.71 26.79 -2.73
CA TYR A 545 19.27 25.94 -3.78
C TYR A 545 18.19 25.36 -4.70
N LEU A 546 17.04 25.01 -4.13
CA LEU A 546 15.90 24.47 -4.88
C LEU A 546 15.03 25.58 -5.51
N HIS A 547 15.37 26.85 -5.33
CA HIS A 547 14.57 27.99 -5.78
C HIS A 547 13.09 27.88 -5.37
N VAL A 548 12.84 27.50 -4.12
CA VAL A 548 11.51 27.44 -3.53
C VAL A 548 11.44 28.37 -2.33
N PRO A 549 10.32 29.10 -2.13
CA PRO A 549 10.14 29.87 -0.91
C PRO A 549 10.15 28.94 0.30
N TYR A 550 10.82 29.36 1.37
CA TYR A 550 10.80 28.64 2.63
C TYR A 550 9.37 28.48 3.14
N LEU A 551 9.00 27.24 3.45
CA LEU A 551 7.66 26.88 3.90
C LEU A 551 7.73 26.36 5.34
N ASN A 552 7.04 27.05 6.26
CA ASN A 552 6.95 26.60 7.64
C ASN A 552 6.33 25.19 7.69
N PRO A 553 6.71 24.34 8.65
CA PRO A 553 6.16 22.99 8.80
C PRO A 553 4.64 22.88 8.69
N VAL A 554 3.90 23.78 9.34
CA VAL A 554 2.43 23.79 9.34
C VAL A 554 1.82 24.06 7.96
N ASP A 555 2.57 24.72 7.07
CA ASP A 555 2.12 25.05 5.72
C ASP A 555 2.41 23.93 4.71
N ARG A 556 3.22 22.92 5.05
CA ARG A 556 3.61 21.80 4.16
C ARG A 556 2.45 20.87 3.81
N ASN A 557 1.36 20.92 4.58
CA ASN A 557 0.13 20.18 4.28
C ASN A 557 -0.77 20.87 3.24
N LYS A 558 -0.51 22.13 2.89
CA LYS A 558 -1.17 22.80 1.74
C LYS A 558 -0.66 22.14 0.45
N THR A 559 -1.42 22.11 -0.64
CA THR A 559 -0.99 21.46 -1.89
C THR A 559 -0.44 22.44 -2.93
N ASP A 560 -0.52 23.74 -2.67
CA ASP A 560 -0.33 24.78 -3.67
C ASP A 560 1.14 24.93 -4.12
N TRP A 561 2.09 24.36 -3.37
CA TRP A 561 3.50 24.34 -3.71
C TRP A 561 3.81 23.61 -5.03
N VAL A 562 2.93 22.73 -5.52
CA VAL A 562 3.10 22.06 -6.83
C VAL A 562 3.15 23.04 -8.00
N ASN A 563 2.60 24.25 -7.83
CA ASN A 563 2.49 25.24 -8.90
C ASN A 563 3.70 26.18 -8.97
N ILE A 564 4.70 26.01 -8.10
CA ILE A 564 5.90 26.86 -8.10
C ILE A 564 6.75 26.51 -9.35
N PRO A 565 6.94 27.44 -10.30
CA PRO A 565 7.64 27.15 -11.53
C PRO A 565 9.10 26.78 -11.27
N ILE A 566 9.67 25.96 -12.15
CA ILE A 566 11.10 25.69 -12.18
C ILE A 566 11.75 26.87 -12.92
N PRO A 567 12.70 27.60 -12.31
CA PRO A 567 13.45 28.63 -13.02
C PRO A 567 14.14 28.00 -14.23
N LYS A 568 14.00 28.63 -15.39
CA LYS A 568 14.61 28.16 -16.64
C LYS A 568 16.12 28.40 -16.67
#